data_AF-A0A3Q9QWD8-F1
#
_entry.id   AF-A0A3Q9QWD8-F1
#
_cell.length_a   1.000
_cell.length_b   1.000
_cell.length_c   1.000
_cell.angle_alpha   90.00
_cell.angle_beta   90.00
_cell.angle_gamma   90.00
#
_symmetry.space_group_name_H-M   'P 1'
#
loop_
_entity.id
_entity.type
_entity.pdbx_description
1 polymer ?
#
loop_
_entity_poly.entity_id
_entity_poly.type
_entity_poly.pdbx_seq_one_letter_code
_entity_poly.pdbx_strand_id
1 'polypeptide(L)'
;MFSHNSDLPAIYLWSKQIRIKGSLFVLTLKSGETATLSGTYIEVGHGGGEVKRAQRVEVKKGEKLPELKPYTVTIEHKGKKKTRNRQHRWQLVK
;
A
#
# COMPACT_ATOMS: atom_id res chain seq x y z
N MET A 1 3.44 48.03 -6.30
CA MET A 1 3.92 47.15 -5.21
C MET A 1 2.74 46.76 -4.37
N PHE A 2 2.23 45.54 -4.53
CA PHE A 2 1.28 44.92 -3.60
C PHE A 2 1.64 43.43 -3.50
N SER A 3 1.88 43.01 -2.26
CA SER A 3 2.09 41.63 -1.82
C SER A 3 0.78 40.84 -1.94
N HIS A 4 0.83 39.55 -2.30
CA HIS A 4 -0.12 38.52 -1.85
C HIS A 4 0.49 37.11 -2.00
N ASN A 5 0.40 36.36 -0.91
CA ASN A 5 0.84 34.98 -0.66
C ASN A 5 0.41 33.95 -1.71
N SER A 6 1.25 32.92 -1.90
CA SER A 6 0.82 31.51 -1.85
C SER A 6 2.03 30.57 -1.77
N ASP A 7 2.61 30.48 -0.57
CA ASP A 7 3.31 29.28 -0.12
C ASP A 7 2.32 28.11 -0.03
N LEU A 8 2.40 27.17 -0.96
CA LEU A 8 1.95 25.79 -0.74
C LEU A 8 3.00 24.85 -1.35
N PRO A 9 3.58 23.92 -0.58
CA PRO A 9 4.57 22.99 -1.10
C PRO A 9 3.90 22.05 -2.11
N ALA A 10 4.52 21.92 -3.28
CA ALA A 10 4.14 20.95 -4.30
C ALA A 10 4.35 19.53 -3.74
N ILE A 11 3.37 19.01 -3.03
CA ILE A 11 3.31 17.63 -2.56
C ILE A 11 3.16 16.76 -3.81
N TYR A 12 4.23 16.05 -4.13
CA TYR A 12 4.35 14.92 -5.04
C TYR A 12 3.00 14.23 -5.38
N LEU A 13 2.35 14.70 -6.45
CA LEU A 13 1.32 13.95 -7.16
C LEU A 13 1.97 13.29 -8.38
N TRP A 14 2.49 12.08 -8.17
CA TRP A 14 2.85 11.20 -9.29
C TRP A 14 1.98 9.94 -9.24
N SER A 15 0.69 10.11 -9.53
CA SER A 15 -0.18 9.00 -9.90
C SER A 15 -0.27 8.97 -11.42
N LYS A 16 0.73 8.33 -12.06
CA LYS A 16 0.71 8.05 -13.49
C LYS A 16 0.55 6.55 -13.78
N GLN A 17 -0.48 6.32 -14.59
CA GLN A 17 -0.59 5.33 -15.66
C GLN A 17 -1.18 3.95 -15.35
N ILE A 18 -2.47 3.84 -15.68
CA ILE A 18 -3.18 2.62 -16.07
C ILE A 18 -2.66 2.14 -17.43
N ARG A 19 -2.36 0.84 -17.55
CA ARG A 19 -2.74 -0.10 -18.66
C ARG A 19 -1.65 -1.16 -18.86
N ILE A 20 -1.95 -2.41 -18.51
CA ILE A 20 -1.28 -3.59 -19.10
C ILE A 20 -2.38 -4.59 -19.50
N LYS A 21 -2.44 -4.92 -20.79
CA LYS A 21 -3.30 -5.99 -21.31
C LYS A 21 -2.70 -7.33 -20.88
N GLY A 22 -3.50 -8.21 -20.27
CA GLY A 22 -3.15 -9.62 -20.07
C GLY A 22 -2.40 -9.99 -18.78
N SER A 23 -2.27 -9.07 -17.82
CA SER A 23 -1.82 -9.40 -16.46
C SER A 23 -3.03 -9.37 -15.53
N LEU A 24 -3.27 -10.43 -14.76
CA LEU A 24 -4.20 -10.42 -13.65
C LEU A 24 -3.68 -9.37 -12.66
N PHE A 25 -4.11 -8.12 -12.79
CA PHE A 25 -3.68 -7.03 -11.92
C PHE A 25 -4.16 -7.35 -10.52
N VAL A 26 -3.26 -7.90 -9.71
CA VAL A 26 -3.46 -8.04 -8.29
C VAL A 26 -3.46 -6.61 -7.73
N LEU A 27 -4.65 -6.12 -7.40
CA LEU A 27 -4.83 -4.76 -6.90
C LEU A 27 -4.36 -4.71 -5.45
N THR A 28 -3.09 -4.32 -5.26
CA THR A 28 -2.51 -4.12 -3.92
C THR A 28 -2.59 -2.65 -3.51
N LEU A 29 -3.22 -2.37 -2.38
CA LEU A 29 -3.33 -1.05 -1.76
C LEU A 29 -2.48 -0.98 -0.49
N LYS A 30 -2.00 0.21 -0.15
CA LYS A 30 -1.28 0.46 1.10
C LYS A 30 -2.24 0.46 2.29
N SER A 31 -1.65 0.31 3.46
CA SER A 31 -2.31 0.59 4.74
C SER A 31 -2.99 1.96 4.73
N GLY A 32 -4.24 2.05 5.18
CA GLY A 32 -4.97 3.33 5.26
C GLY A 32 -5.43 3.91 3.92
N GLU A 33 -5.12 3.25 2.80
CA GLU A 33 -5.49 3.73 1.46
C GLU A 33 -6.98 3.50 1.17
N THR A 34 -7.54 4.30 0.27
CA THR A 34 -8.95 4.19 -0.12
C THR A 34 -9.15 3.02 -1.09
N ALA A 35 -10.15 2.18 -0.79
CA ALA A 35 -10.53 1.06 -1.63
C ALA A 35 -11.01 1.55 -3.01
N THR A 36 -10.28 1.16 -4.05
CA THR A 36 -10.63 1.51 -5.44
C THR A 36 -11.82 0.69 -5.97
N LEU A 37 -12.02 -0.51 -5.42
CA LEU A 37 -13.07 -1.45 -5.78
C LEU A 37 -13.75 -1.95 -4.51
N SER A 38 -15.02 -2.34 -4.62
CA SER A 38 -15.71 -3.02 -3.53
C SER A 38 -15.33 -4.50 -3.53
N GLY A 39 -15.13 -5.07 -2.35
CA GLY A 39 -14.90 -6.52 -2.20
C GLY A 39 -14.09 -6.85 -0.95
N THR A 40 -13.60 -8.09 -0.91
CA THR A 40 -12.80 -8.58 0.21
C THR A 40 -11.31 -8.29 -0.03
N TYR A 41 -10.72 -7.53 0.88
CA TYR A 41 -9.30 -7.27 0.92
C TYR A 41 -8.65 -8.14 1.98
N ILE A 42 -7.54 -8.76 1.64
CA ILE A 42 -6.72 -9.55 2.57
C ILE A 42 -5.38 -8.87 2.80
N GLU A 43 -4.88 -9.01 4.01
CA GLU A 43 -3.54 -8.57 4.36
C GLU A 43 -2.49 -9.47 3.70
N VAL A 44 -1.55 -8.84 3.01
CA VAL A 44 -0.42 -9.51 2.34
C VAL A 44 0.89 -8.84 2.69
N GLY A 45 1.97 -9.59 2.53
CA GLY A 45 3.33 -9.11 2.71
C GLY A 45 3.67 -7.99 1.72
N HIS A 46 4.81 -7.32 1.94
CA HIS A 46 5.26 -6.19 1.13
C HIS A 46 5.34 -6.48 -0.39
N GLY A 47 5.47 -7.75 -0.78
CA GLY A 47 5.49 -8.22 -2.16
C GLY A 47 4.30 -9.12 -2.56
N GLY A 48 3.18 -9.09 -1.83
CA GLY A 48 2.03 -9.97 -2.10
C GLY A 48 2.18 -11.40 -1.57
N GLY A 49 3.21 -11.66 -0.75
CA GLY A 49 3.38 -12.94 -0.07
C GLY A 49 2.34 -13.16 1.02
N GLU A 50 2.04 -14.41 1.33
CA GLU A 50 1.10 -14.78 2.38
C GLU A 50 1.59 -14.32 3.76
N VAL A 51 0.67 -13.78 4.57
CA VAL A 51 0.91 -13.40 5.96
C VAL A 51 0.22 -14.41 6.87
N LYS A 52 0.95 -14.96 7.83
CA LYS A 52 0.35 -15.82 8.87
C LYS A 52 -0.66 -15.01 9.67
N ARG A 53 -1.91 -15.48 9.74
CA ARG A 53 -3.05 -14.77 10.36
C ARG A 53 -3.38 -13.45 9.66
N ALA A 54 -3.32 -13.44 8.32
CA ALA A 54 -3.74 -12.32 7.51
C ALA A 54 -5.14 -11.83 7.90
N GLN A 55 -5.27 -10.53 8.15
CA GLN A 55 -6.57 -9.90 8.31
C GLN A 55 -7.35 -9.93 7.01
N ARG A 56 -8.67 -10.05 7.12
CA ARG A 56 -9.59 -9.93 5.99
C ARG A 56 -10.64 -8.90 6.32
N VAL A 57 -10.88 -7.98 5.40
CA VAL A 57 -11.89 -6.94 5.55
C VAL A 57 -12.69 -6.82 4.27
N GLU A 58 -14.00 -6.74 4.42
CA GLU A 58 -14.88 -6.40 3.32
C GLU A 58 -15.11 -4.90 3.35
N VAL A 59 -14.79 -4.22 2.25
CA VAL A 59 -14.92 -2.77 2.13
C VAL A 59 -15.60 -2.41 0.83
N LYS A 60 -16.31 -1.30 0.84
CA LYS A 60 -16.93 -0.74 -0.37
C LYS A 60 -15.96 0.23 -1.04
N LYS A 61 -16.12 0.40 -2.35
CA LYS A 61 -15.40 1.42 -3.12
C LYS A 61 -15.56 2.79 -2.46
N GLY A 62 -14.44 3.46 -2.22
CA GLY A 62 -14.39 4.77 -1.58
C GLY A 62 -14.21 4.72 -0.06
N GLU A 63 -14.31 3.55 0.58
CA GLU A 63 -14.01 3.40 2.01
C GLU A 63 -12.51 3.31 2.26
N LYS A 64 -12.07 3.72 3.46
CA LYS A 64 -10.66 3.58 3.86
C LYS A 64 -10.41 2.17 4.37
N LEU A 65 -9.31 1.57 3.90
CA LEU A 65 -8.81 0.33 4.45
C LEU A 65 -8.21 0.56 5.85
N PRO A 66 -8.26 -0.45 6.73
CA PRO A 66 -7.65 -0.36 8.05
C PRO A 66 -6.15 -0.11 7.96
N GLU A 67 -5.60 0.47 9.02
CA GLU A 67 -4.16 0.58 9.15
C GLU A 67 -3.52 -0.77 9.48
N LEU A 68 -2.49 -1.12 8.73
CA LEU A 68 -1.67 -2.29 8.96
C LEU A 68 -0.39 -1.89 9.68
N LYS A 69 -0.07 -2.66 10.73
CA LYS A 69 1.11 -2.42 11.54
C LYS A 69 2.38 -2.63 10.70
N PRO A 70 3.34 -1.68 10.71
CA PRO A 70 4.65 -1.91 10.13
C PRO A 70 5.39 -2.98 10.94
N TYR A 71 6.31 -3.68 10.28
CA TYR A 71 7.15 -4.69 10.90
C TYR A 71 8.59 -4.55 10.44
N THR A 72 9.50 -4.97 11.32
CA THR A 72 10.93 -4.88 11.09
C THR A 72 11.45 -6.24 10.64
N VAL A 73 12.15 -6.26 9.50
CA VAL A 73 12.82 -7.47 9.02
C VAL A 73 14.32 -7.27 9.17
N THR A 74 14.96 -8.15 9.92
CA THR A 74 16.42 -8.24 9.97
C THR A 74 16.86 -9.28 8.95
N ILE A 75 17.56 -8.83 7.91
CA ILE A 75 18.13 -9.70 6.89
C ILE A 75 19.62 -9.83 7.19
N GLU A 76 20.04 -11.04 7.54
CA GLU A 76 21.46 -11.37 7.67
C GLU A 76 21.92 -12.09 6.40
N HIS A 77 22.92 -11.54 5.73
CA HIS A 77 23.49 -12.16 4.55
C HIS A 77 25.00 -11.91 4.50
N LYS A 78 25.77 -12.99 4.40
CA LYS A 78 27.25 -12.97 4.38
C LYS A 78 27.86 -12.13 5.52
N GLY A 79 27.37 -12.33 6.75
CA GLY A 79 27.85 -11.63 7.95
C GLY A 79 27.44 -10.15 8.06
N LYS A 80 26.69 -9.62 7.09
CA LYS A 80 26.15 -8.25 7.15
C LYS A 80 24.68 -8.30 7.55
N LYS A 81 24.35 -7.65 8.67
CA LYS A 81 22.98 -7.45 9.14
C LYS A 81 22.41 -6.16 8.54
N LYS A 82 21.27 -6.26 7.86
CA LYS A 82 20.51 -5.12 7.36
C LYS A 82 19.10 -5.17 7.93
N THR A 83 18.76 -4.17 8.71
CA THR A 83 17.41 -3.97 9.24
C THR A 83 16.61 -3.14 8.24
N ARG A 84 15.43 -3.62 7.85
CA ARG A 84 14.51 -2.87 6.99
C ARG A 84 13.12 -2.84 7.61
N ASN A 85 12.55 -1.64 7.72
CA ASN A 85 11.14 -1.47 8.01
C ASN A 85 10.33 -1.80 6.75
N ARG A 86 9.34 -2.68 6.92
CA ARG A 86 8.39 -3.05 5.88
C ARG A 86 6.99 -2.81 6.40
N GLN A 87 6.06 -2.66 5.46
CA GLN A 87 4.65 -2.57 5.76
C GLN A 87 3.91 -3.60 4.91
N HIS A 88 2.94 -4.26 5.55
CA HIS A 88 1.97 -5.08 4.84
C HIS A 88 1.10 -4.21 3.94
N ARG A 89 0.41 -4.89 3.01
CA ARG A 89 -0.48 -4.26 2.04
C ARG A 89 -1.81 -4.99 2.07
N TRP A 90 -2.83 -4.33 1.56
CA TRP A 90 -4.12 -4.93 1.28
C TRP A 90 -4.14 -5.42 -0.15
N GLN A 91 -4.66 -6.61 -0.38
CA GLN A 91 -4.84 -7.17 -1.71
C GLN A 91 -6.31 -7.50 -1.90
N LEU A 92 -6.92 -6.96 -2.95
CA LEU A 92 -8.26 -7.37 -3.33
C LEU A 92 -8.23 -8.82 -3.80
N VAL A 93 -9.07 -9.65 -3.20
CA VAL A 93 -9.30 -11.03 -3.61
C VAL A 93 -10.67 -11.09 -4.25
N LYS A 94 -10.74 -11.69 -5.44
CA LYS A 94 -11.97 -11.89 -6.19
C LYS A 94 -12.43 -13.33 -6.04
#